data_AF-A0A0K2G7W1-F1
#
_entry.id   AF-A0A0K2G7W1-F1
#
_cell.length_a   1.000
_cell.length_b   1.000
_cell.length_c   1.000
_cell.angle_alpha   90.00
_cell.angle_beta   90.00
_cell.angle_gamma   90.00
#
_symmetry.space_group_name_H-M   'P 1'
#
loop_
_entity.id
_entity.type
_entity.pdbx_description
1 polymer ?
#
loop_
_entity_poly.entity_id
_entity_poly.type
_entity_poly.pdbx_seq_one_letter_code
_entity_poly.pdbx_strand_id
1 'polypeptide(L)'
;MRNKIPCSADRLGLLDPQMIQGVSEPSAFQIGHQYLTENRVRIVEADDAQISSAVIGNSGLYEQTIRLKDGHLISKCSCTLPEEPMCRHSIAVLLEYHRWAHPRQSRKPPESREAKPQPTTQTHPAGNAQASTTEASPPDVKLSEVMQFVEWLQPAMKAIEKGAPIPEAPKLHPGEVATWIQTIRNLEDRRRESEEVQVNLEADMRDREAYVGRLTQQLQASIAEAKAAQAASQDLQREVAMYKGMLAKVGELAGEVARYDTQIKAVAGDLLGKGAQLDKLAQSFKEVAEALKSAAKPHDSR
;
A
#
# COMPACT_ATOMS: atom_id res chain seq x y z
N MET A 1 9.77 3.54 16.04
CA MET A 1 9.33 4.48 17.09
C MET A 1 8.50 3.75 18.13
N ARG A 2 8.53 4.13 19.41
CA ARG A 2 7.68 3.56 20.46
C ARG A 2 7.07 4.69 21.30
N ASN A 3 5.74 4.80 21.30
CA ASN A 3 5.04 5.83 22.05
C ASN A 3 4.18 5.19 23.14
N LYS A 4 3.94 5.96 24.22
CA LYS A 4 3.17 5.51 25.40
C LYS A 4 2.25 6.64 25.83
N ILE A 5 0.94 6.40 25.79
CA ILE A 5 -0.09 7.40 26.08
C ILE A 5 -0.96 6.86 27.22
N PRO A 6 -1.23 7.63 28.28
CA PRO A 6 -2.21 7.26 29.30
C PRO A 6 -3.57 6.99 28.66
N CYS A 7 -4.19 5.86 28.97
CA CYS A 7 -5.43 5.43 28.35
C CYS A 7 -6.36 4.83 29.40
N SER A 8 -7.55 5.41 29.55
CA SER A 8 -8.59 4.92 30.46
C SER A 8 -9.52 3.87 29.85
N ALA A 9 -9.34 3.54 28.57
CA ALA A 9 -10.14 2.51 27.92
C ALA A 9 -9.67 1.12 28.36
N ASP A 10 -10.62 0.24 28.69
CA ASP A 10 -10.34 -1.16 29.07
C ASP A 10 -10.07 -2.07 27.86
N ARG A 11 -10.52 -1.64 26.67
CA ARG A 11 -10.36 -2.37 25.39
C ARG A 11 -10.07 -1.39 24.27
N LEU A 12 -9.27 -1.81 23.31
CA LEU A 12 -8.91 -1.00 22.14
C LEU A 12 -10.13 -0.59 21.30
N GLY A 13 -11.19 -1.40 21.31
CA GLY A 13 -12.40 -1.12 20.51
C GLY A 13 -13.19 0.08 21.03
N LEU A 14 -13.01 0.44 22.31
CA LEU A 14 -13.69 1.57 22.94
C LEU A 14 -13.07 2.92 22.58
N LEU A 15 -11.91 2.93 21.91
CA LEU A 15 -11.26 4.15 21.45
C LEU A 15 -12.01 4.71 20.23
N ASP A 16 -12.97 5.58 20.50
CA ASP A 16 -13.72 6.27 19.46
C ASP A 16 -12.84 7.28 18.67
N PRO A 17 -13.25 7.65 17.43
CA PRO A 17 -12.51 8.59 16.61
C PRO A 17 -12.27 9.97 17.24
N GLN A 18 -13.17 10.45 18.12
CA GLN A 18 -13.02 11.75 18.77
C GLN A 18 -11.93 11.72 19.85
N MET A 19 -11.86 10.64 20.62
CA MET A 19 -10.79 10.41 21.59
C MET A 19 -9.44 10.29 20.90
N ILE A 20 -9.38 9.54 19.79
CA ILE A 20 -8.15 9.40 18.99
C ILE A 20 -7.71 10.78 18.46
N GLN A 21 -8.65 11.59 17.95
CA GLN A 21 -8.37 12.95 17.49
C GLN A 21 -7.87 13.85 18.62
N GLY A 22 -8.47 13.78 19.81
CA GLY A 22 -8.11 14.61 20.96
C GLY A 22 -6.70 14.40 21.50
N VAL A 23 -6.11 13.23 21.25
CA VAL A 23 -4.73 12.91 21.65
C VAL A 23 -3.73 12.95 20.49
N SER A 24 -4.17 13.28 19.28
CA SER A 24 -3.31 13.29 18.09
C SER A 24 -3.01 14.71 17.62
N GLU A 25 -1.90 14.90 16.93
CA GLU A 25 -1.68 16.13 16.18
C GLU A 25 -2.73 16.26 15.06
N PRO A 26 -3.35 17.43 14.82
CA PRO A 26 -4.38 17.59 13.78
C PRO A 26 -3.93 17.16 12.38
N SER A 27 -2.68 17.45 12.03
CA SER A 27 -2.06 17.08 10.75
C SER A 27 -1.92 15.55 10.60
N ALA A 28 -1.43 14.88 11.64
CA ALA A 28 -1.26 13.44 11.68
C ALA A 28 -2.62 12.73 11.65
N PHE A 29 -3.63 13.27 12.32
CA PHE A 29 -4.98 12.71 12.32
C PHE A 29 -5.63 12.78 10.94
N GLN A 30 -5.52 13.93 10.25
CA GLN A 30 -6.05 14.08 8.90
C GLN A 30 -5.43 13.09 7.92
N ILE A 31 -4.10 12.91 7.95
CA ILE A 31 -3.42 11.96 7.08
C ILE A 31 -3.74 10.51 7.48
N GLY A 32 -3.83 10.22 8.78
CA GLY A 32 -4.25 8.91 9.27
C GLY A 32 -5.66 8.53 8.79
N HIS A 33 -6.59 9.48 8.82
CA HIS A 33 -7.93 9.32 8.27
C HIS A 33 -7.91 9.15 6.74
N GLN A 34 -7.03 9.86 6.03
CA GLN A 34 -6.85 9.65 4.59
C GLN A 34 -6.42 8.20 4.28
N TYR A 35 -5.43 7.67 5.00
CA TYR A 35 -4.99 6.28 4.82
C TYR A 35 -6.10 5.26 5.09
N LEU A 36 -6.97 5.54 6.05
CA LEU A 36 -8.18 4.75 6.28
C LEU A 36 -9.12 4.80 5.07
N THR A 37 -9.48 5.98 4.58
CA THR A 37 -10.41 6.15 3.45
C THR A 37 -9.88 5.56 2.14
N GLU A 38 -8.56 5.54 1.95
CA GLU A 38 -7.88 4.93 0.81
C GLU A 38 -7.70 3.41 0.96
N ASN A 39 -8.21 2.79 2.04
CA ASN A 39 -8.06 1.37 2.35
C ASN A 39 -6.58 0.91 2.41
N ARG A 40 -5.71 1.74 2.96
CA ARG A 40 -4.25 1.49 3.04
C ARG A 40 -3.81 0.77 4.31
N VAL A 41 -4.76 0.41 5.17
CA VAL A 41 -4.53 -0.27 6.45
C VAL A 41 -5.03 -1.70 6.35
N ARG A 42 -4.20 -2.66 6.77
CA ARG A 42 -4.58 -4.07 6.90
C ARG A 42 -4.28 -4.55 8.30
N ILE A 43 -5.32 -4.95 9.04
CA ILE A 43 -5.17 -5.63 10.33
C ILE A 43 -4.73 -7.07 10.05
N VAL A 44 -3.60 -7.47 10.61
CA VAL A 44 -3.03 -8.82 10.46
C VAL A 44 -3.53 -9.73 11.57
N GLU A 45 -3.54 -9.21 12.79
CA GLU A 45 -3.99 -9.92 13.99
C GLU A 45 -4.52 -8.87 14.97
N ALA A 46 -5.66 -9.11 15.61
CA ALA A 46 -6.15 -8.21 16.63
C ALA A 46 -7.02 -8.92 17.67
N ASP A 47 -6.86 -8.48 18.91
CA ASP A 47 -7.70 -8.81 20.06
C ASP A 47 -8.07 -7.51 20.81
N ASP A 48 -8.73 -7.63 21.96
CA ASP A 48 -9.20 -6.48 22.74
C ASP A 48 -8.06 -5.63 23.34
N ALA A 49 -6.83 -6.16 23.44
CA ALA A 49 -5.68 -5.55 24.09
C ALA A 49 -4.48 -5.31 23.16
N GLN A 50 -4.45 -5.90 21.96
CA GLN A 50 -3.36 -5.79 21.01
C GLN A 50 -3.86 -5.81 19.56
N ILE A 51 -3.26 -4.96 18.72
CA ILE A 51 -3.43 -4.94 17.27
C ILE A 51 -2.06 -5.05 16.61
N SER A 52 -1.91 -5.96 15.66
CA SER A 52 -0.79 -6.08 14.73
C SER A 52 -1.30 -5.81 13.31
N SER A 53 -0.64 -4.93 12.58
CA SER A 53 -1.15 -4.40 11.31
C SER A 53 -0.02 -3.99 10.36
N ALA A 54 -0.37 -3.90 9.08
CA ALA A 54 0.47 -3.36 8.03
C ALA A 54 -0.22 -2.16 7.38
N VAL A 55 0.51 -1.05 7.25
CA VAL A 55 0.01 0.23 6.71
C VAL A 55 0.84 0.62 5.50
N ILE A 56 0.21 0.84 4.35
CA ILE A 56 0.88 1.34 3.16
C ILE A 56 0.97 2.86 3.29
N GLY A 57 2.12 3.40 3.71
CA GLY A 57 2.39 4.83 3.72
C GLY A 57 2.96 5.32 2.39
N ASN A 58 3.22 6.62 2.26
CA ASN A 58 3.68 7.20 0.99
C ASN A 58 5.07 6.73 0.57
N SER A 59 5.93 6.34 1.54
CA SER A 59 7.30 5.90 1.27
C SER A 59 7.50 4.39 1.43
N GLY A 60 6.42 3.61 1.55
CA GLY A 60 6.49 2.15 1.62
C GLY A 60 5.50 1.50 2.59
N LEU A 61 5.73 0.22 2.87
CA LEU A 61 4.95 -0.57 3.82
C LEU A 61 5.51 -0.41 5.23
N TYR A 62 4.63 -0.14 6.20
CA TYR A 62 4.99 0.03 7.60
C TYR A 62 4.28 -1.00 8.47
N GLU A 63 5.03 -1.61 9.37
CA GLU A 63 4.48 -2.52 10.38
C GLU A 63 4.13 -1.73 11.63
N GLN A 64 2.94 -1.99 12.16
CA GLN A 64 2.40 -1.30 13.31
C GLN A 64 1.85 -2.31 14.31
N THR A 65 2.32 -2.20 15.55
CA THR A 65 1.75 -2.89 16.71
C THR A 65 1.23 -1.87 17.70
N ILE A 66 0.00 -2.05 18.20
CA ILE A 66 -0.61 -1.23 19.25
C ILE A 66 -1.02 -2.15 20.38
N ARG A 67 -0.73 -1.79 21.62
CA ARG A 67 -1.07 -2.59 22.81
C ARG A 67 -1.63 -1.70 23.90
N LEU A 68 -2.68 -2.17 24.55
CA LEU A 68 -3.19 -1.62 25.79
C LEU A 68 -2.58 -2.42 26.94
N LYS A 69 -1.72 -1.79 27.74
CA LYS A 69 -1.04 -2.44 28.86
C LYS A 69 -0.91 -1.48 30.04
N ASP A 70 -1.31 -1.93 31.23
CA ASP A 70 -1.18 -1.19 32.49
C ASP A 70 -1.79 0.23 32.42
N GLY A 71 -2.98 0.38 31.81
CA GLY A 71 -3.64 1.68 31.62
C GLY A 71 -2.93 2.62 30.63
N HIS A 72 -2.09 2.07 29.75
CA HIS A 72 -1.38 2.84 28.72
C HIS A 72 -1.56 2.22 27.35
N LEU A 73 -1.78 3.08 26.36
CA LEU A 73 -1.72 2.76 24.94
C LEU A 73 -0.27 2.86 24.48
N ILE A 74 0.30 1.72 24.12
CA ILE A 74 1.68 1.59 23.64
C ILE A 74 1.65 1.30 22.14
N SER A 75 2.16 2.22 21.33
CA SER A 75 2.25 2.04 19.88
C SER A 75 3.71 1.86 19.44
N LYS A 76 3.96 0.90 18.55
CA LYS A 76 5.25 0.64 17.92
C LYS A 76 5.07 0.64 16.41
N CYS A 77 5.66 1.63 15.74
CA CYS A 77 5.66 1.74 14.29
C CYS A 77 7.08 1.55 13.74
N SER A 78 7.21 0.95 12.55
CA SER A 78 8.46 0.91 11.80
C SER A 78 8.82 2.23 11.12
N CYS A 79 7.94 3.24 11.12
CA CYS A 79 8.26 4.55 10.56
C CYS A 79 9.26 5.35 11.42
N THR A 80 9.96 6.28 10.77
CA THR A 80 10.96 7.18 11.38
C THR A 80 10.41 8.58 11.70
N LEU A 81 9.13 8.83 11.42
CA LEU A 81 8.49 10.12 11.64
C LEU A 81 8.34 10.43 13.14
N PRO A 82 8.85 11.56 13.64
CA PRO A 82 8.74 11.97 15.04
C PRO A 82 7.40 12.69 15.28
N GLU A 83 6.28 12.01 15.04
CA GLU A 83 4.94 12.54 15.34
C GLU A 83 4.55 12.14 16.76
N GLU A 84 4.48 13.12 17.66
CA GLU A 84 4.05 12.94 19.05
C GLU A 84 2.55 13.27 19.20
N PRO A 85 1.81 12.52 20.04
CA PRO A 85 2.22 11.32 20.75
C PRO A 85 1.99 10.04 19.92
N MET A 86 1.45 10.13 18.70
CA MET A 86 1.27 8.99 17.81
C MET A 86 1.39 9.40 16.35
N CYS A 87 2.00 8.53 15.54
CA CYS A 87 2.12 8.79 14.12
C CYS A 87 0.81 8.52 13.35
N ARG A 88 0.70 9.12 12.18
CA ARG A 88 -0.38 8.92 11.19
C ARG A 88 -0.72 7.45 10.94
N HIS A 89 0.26 6.54 10.95
CA HIS A 89 0.02 5.10 10.78
C HIS A 89 -0.67 4.48 11.98
N SER A 90 -0.27 4.86 13.20
CA SER A 90 -0.91 4.40 14.43
C SER A 90 -2.36 4.88 14.51
N ILE A 91 -2.62 6.13 14.10
CA ILE A 91 -3.96 6.71 14.04
C ILE A 91 -4.83 5.92 13.05
N ALA A 92 -4.34 5.71 11.83
CA ALA A 92 -5.06 4.96 10.80
C ALA A 92 -5.46 3.55 11.26
N VAL A 93 -4.57 2.88 11.99
CA VAL A 93 -4.81 1.54 12.56
C VAL A 93 -5.89 1.55 13.65
N LEU A 94 -5.86 2.53 14.56
CA LEU A 94 -6.89 2.66 15.59
C LEU A 94 -8.27 2.92 14.98
N LEU A 95 -8.34 3.80 13.97
CA LEU A 95 -9.60 4.09 13.27
C LEU A 95 -10.12 2.87 12.51
N GLU A 96 -9.25 2.12 11.84
CA GLU A 96 -9.64 0.89 11.12
C GLU A 96 -10.11 -0.19 12.08
N TYR A 97 -9.43 -0.35 13.21
CA TYR A 97 -9.83 -1.31 14.24
C TYR A 97 -11.16 -0.93 14.88
N HIS A 98 -11.40 0.35 15.16
CA HIS A 98 -12.70 0.82 15.65
C HIS A 98 -13.83 0.49 14.66
N ARG A 99 -13.61 0.72 13.35
CA ARG A 99 -14.57 0.36 12.29
C ARG A 99 -14.83 -1.14 12.23
N TRP A 100 -13.78 -1.94 12.34
CA TRP A 100 -13.86 -3.40 12.32
C TRP A 100 -14.57 -3.96 13.56
N ALA A 101 -14.27 -3.42 14.74
CA ALA A 101 -14.88 -3.83 16.01
C ALA A 101 -16.34 -3.37 16.16
N HIS A 102 -16.77 -2.33 15.43
CA HIS A 102 -18.14 -1.78 15.48
C HIS A 102 -18.83 -1.70 14.10
N PRO A 103 -19.19 -2.85 13.46
CA PRO A 103 -19.74 -2.87 12.10
C PRO A 103 -21.11 -2.18 11.92
N ARG A 104 -21.81 -1.81 13.02
CA ARG A 104 -23.21 -1.33 12.99
C ARG A 104 -23.42 0.19 12.98
N GLN A 105 -22.37 1.00 13.15
CA GLN A 105 -22.52 2.47 13.26
C GLN A 105 -22.11 3.26 12.00
N SER A 106 -21.52 2.62 10.99
CA SER A 106 -20.98 3.29 9.80
C SER A 106 -21.91 3.34 8.57
N ARG A 107 -23.17 2.86 8.69
CA ARG A 107 -24.23 3.05 7.68
C ARG A 107 -25.40 3.85 8.26
N LYS A 108 -25.21 5.16 8.44
CA LYS A 108 -26.34 6.11 8.42
C LYS A 108 -26.37 6.78 7.02
N PRO A 109 -27.40 6.54 6.19
CA PRO A 109 -27.66 7.36 5.01
C PRO A 109 -27.96 8.81 5.44
N PRO A 110 -27.69 9.81 4.59
CA PRO A 110 -27.94 11.20 4.91
C PRO A 110 -29.45 11.44 5.10
N GLU A 111 -29.77 12.06 6.22
CA GLU A 111 -31.11 12.45 6.66
C GLU A 111 -31.79 13.35 5.62
N SER A 112 -32.97 12.92 5.16
CA SER A 112 -34.00 13.84 4.68
C SER A 112 -34.89 14.21 5.86
N ARG A 113 -35.11 15.51 5.99
CA ARG A 113 -35.73 16.22 7.11
C ARG A 113 -37.26 16.24 6.97
N GLU A 114 -37.92 16.22 8.13
CA GLU A 114 -39.27 16.75 8.43
C GLU A 114 -40.50 15.97 7.91
N ALA A 115 -41.61 15.80 8.66
CA ALA A 115 -42.10 16.44 9.88
C ALA A 115 -43.11 15.51 10.63
N LYS A 116 -42.98 15.32 11.95
CA LYS A 116 -43.84 15.86 13.05
C LYS A 116 -44.89 14.85 13.60
N PRO A 117 -45.50 15.07 14.79
CA PRO A 117 -45.06 14.41 16.03
C PRO A 117 -46.21 13.77 16.85
N GLN A 118 -45.86 13.33 18.08
CA GLN A 118 -46.67 13.27 19.30
C GLN A 118 -47.49 11.97 19.60
N PRO A 119 -47.88 11.70 20.87
CA PRO A 119 -47.00 11.40 22.01
C PRO A 119 -47.58 10.31 22.98
N THR A 120 -46.80 10.00 24.03
CA THR A 120 -47.23 9.51 25.37
C THR A 120 -47.86 8.10 25.43
N THR A 121 -47.55 7.22 26.39
CA THR A 121 -47.41 7.45 27.83
C THR A 121 -46.81 6.20 28.53
N GLN A 122 -45.79 6.40 29.37
CA GLN A 122 -45.60 5.87 30.74
C GLN A 122 -45.58 4.34 31.00
N THR A 123 -44.45 3.73 31.37
CA THR A 123 -43.72 3.59 32.68
C THR A 123 -44.14 2.43 33.62
N HIS A 124 -43.15 1.55 33.86
CA HIS A 124 -42.82 0.76 35.07
C HIS A 124 -43.67 -0.47 35.45
N PRO A 125 -43.17 -1.40 36.30
CA PRO A 125 -41.79 -1.86 36.54
C PRO A 125 -41.64 -3.41 36.55
N ALA A 126 -40.38 -3.87 36.60
CA ALA A 126 -39.99 -5.23 36.91
C ALA A 126 -40.23 -5.57 38.40
N GLY A 127 -40.72 -6.78 38.67
CA GLY A 127 -40.84 -7.34 40.01
C GLY A 127 -41.42 -8.76 39.98
N ASN A 128 -40.55 -9.74 40.26
CA ASN A 128 -40.78 -11.17 40.51
C ASN A 128 -42.22 -11.64 40.77
N ALA A 129 -42.67 -12.63 39.99
CA ALA A 129 -43.56 -13.69 40.49
C ALA A 129 -43.36 -14.98 39.68
N GLN A 130 -42.94 -16.01 40.40
CA GLN A 130 -43.18 -17.45 40.21
C GLN A 130 -43.64 -17.93 38.82
N ALA A 131 -42.76 -18.71 38.18
CA ALA A 131 -43.13 -19.66 37.14
C ALA A 131 -44.05 -20.73 37.75
N SER A 132 -45.36 -20.49 37.65
CA SER A 132 -46.39 -21.52 37.76
C SER A 132 -46.31 -22.38 36.50
N THR A 133 -45.98 -23.65 36.70
CA THR A 133 -46.21 -24.75 35.76
C THR A 133 -47.62 -24.65 35.19
N THR A 134 -47.73 -24.26 33.92
CA THR A 134 -48.99 -24.40 33.16
C THR A 134 -48.87 -25.68 32.37
N GLU A 135 -49.63 -26.68 32.79
CA GLU A 135 -49.89 -27.90 32.03
C GLU A 135 -50.38 -27.51 30.62
N ALA A 136 -49.63 -27.95 29.61
CA ALA A 136 -50.05 -27.83 28.23
C ALA A 136 -51.26 -28.75 28.03
N SER A 137 -52.45 -28.17 27.94
CA SER A 137 -53.63 -28.86 27.42
C SER A 137 -53.32 -29.33 25.99
N PRO A 138 -53.80 -30.52 25.56
CA PRO A 138 -53.61 -30.96 24.19
C PRO A 138 -54.23 -29.94 23.24
N PRO A 139 -53.57 -29.60 22.13
CA PRO A 139 -54.06 -28.58 21.23
C PRO A 139 -55.38 -29.02 20.61
N ASP A 140 -56.42 -28.21 20.80
CA ASP A 140 -57.73 -28.41 20.18
C ASP A 140 -57.67 -27.97 18.71
N VAL A 141 -57.01 -28.79 17.89
CA VAL A 141 -56.87 -28.56 16.45
C VAL A 141 -58.21 -28.90 15.78
N LYS A 142 -58.93 -27.88 15.32
CA LYS A 142 -60.21 -28.07 14.63
C LYS A 142 -59.99 -28.59 13.21
N LEU A 143 -60.74 -29.64 12.83
CA LEU A 143 -60.71 -30.22 11.48
C LEU A 143 -60.97 -29.17 10.38
N SER A 144 -61.80 -28.17 10.66
CA SER A 144 -62.09 -27.07 9.73
C SER A 144 -60.89 -26.15 9.46
N GLU A 145 -59.97 -26.00 10.42
CA GLU A 145 -58.72 -25.25 10.23
C GLU A 145 -57.72 -26.08 9.44
N VAL A 146 -57.65 -27.39 9.72
CA VAL A 146 -56.80 -28.34 8.97
C VAL A 146 -57.21 -28.42 7.50
N MET A 147 -58.51 -28.45 7.20
CA MET A 147 -58.99 -28.44 5.81
C MET A 147 -58.59 -27.16 5.08
N GLN A 148 -58.77 -25.98 5.70
CA GLN A 148 -58.33 -24.71 5.12
C GLN A 148 -56.82 -24.66 4.91
N PHE A 149 -56.04 -25.27 5.81
CA PHE A 149 -54.60 -25.43 5.61
C PHE A 149 -54.26 -26.31 4.40
N VAL A 150 -54.91 -27.46 4.24
CA VAL A 150 -54.67 -28.36 3.09
C VAL A 150 -55.03 -27.68 1.76
N GLU A 151 -56.14 -26.93 1.74
CA GLU A 151 -56.55 -26.14 0.58
C GLU A 151 -55.55 -25.05 0.23
N TRP A 152 -54.96 -24.39 1.23
CA TRP A 152 -53.89 -23.40 1.04
C TRP A 152 -52.54 -24.03 0.69
N LEU A 153 -52.23 -25.21 1.23
CA LEU A 153 -50.94 -25.87 1.07
C LEU A 153 -50.70 -26.26 -0.39
N GLN A 154 -51.72 -26.72 -1.13
CA GLN A 154 -51.57 -27.06 -2.55
C GLN A 154 -51.05 -25.92 -3.43
N PRO A 155 -51.68 -24.73 -3.45
CA PRO A 155 -51.16 -23.60 -4.22
C PRO A 155 -49.84 -23.07 -3.63
N ALA A 156 -49.61 -23.15 -2.31
CA ALA A 156 -48.35 -22.78 -1.68
C ALA A 156 -47.18 -23.65 -2.15
N MET A 157 -47.34 -24.98 -2.18
CA MET A 157 -46.31 -25.90 -2.69
C MET A 157 -46.00 -25.63 -4.16
N LYS A 158 -47.02 -25.42 -4.99
CA LYS A 158 -46.82 -25.05 -6.41
C LYS A 158 -46.08 -23.72 -6.57
N ALA A 159 -46.29 -22.76 -5.66
CA ALA A 159 -45.56 -21.50 -5.67
C ALA A 159 -44.09 -21.70 -5.31
N ILE A 160 -43.80 -22.50 -4.28
CA ILE A 160 -42.43 -22.86 -3.86
C ILE A 160 -41.67 -23.56 -4.99
N GLU A 161 -42.27 -24.58 -5.62
CA GLU A 161 -41.68 -25.32 -6.75
C GLU A 161 -41.32 -24.41 -7.93
N LYS A 162 -42.12 -23.37 -8.15
CA LYS A 162 -41.91 -22.40 -9.24
C LYS A 162 -41.04 -21.20 -8.83
N GLY A 163 -40.60 -21.13 -7.58
CA GLY A 163 -39.92 -19.96 -7.04
C GLY A 163 -40.79 -18.69 -6.97
N ALA A 164 -42.11 -18.83 -7.05
CA ALA A 164 -43.08 -17.73 -6.98
C ALA A 164 -43.48 -17.45 -5.51
N PRO A 165 -43.86 -16.22 -5.14
CA PRO A 165 -44.22 -15.88 -3.76
C PRO A 165 -45.38 -16.76 -3.23
N ILE A 166 -45.30 -17.16 -1.97
CA ILE A 166 -46.33 -17.99 -1.33
C ILE A 166 -47.65 -17.20 -1.23
N PRO A 167 -48.82 -17.84 -1.52
CA PRO A 167 -50.13 -17.21 -1.38
C PRO A 167 -50.42 -16.70 0.03
N GLU A 168 -51.26 -15.68 0.14
CA GLU A 168 -51.68 -15.15 1.44
C GLU A 168 -52.30 -16.23 2.34
N ALA A 169 -52.03 -16.11 3.64
CA ALA A 169 -52.54 -17.03 4.65
C ALA A 169 -54.08 -16.89 4.76
N PRO A 170 -54.83 -18.01 4.86
CA PRO A 170 -56.24 -17.97 5.17
C PRO A 170 -56.50 -17.30 6.52
N LYS A 171 -57.68 -16.70 6.68
CA LYS A 171 -58.11 -16.06 7.94
C LYS A 171 -58.50 -17.13 8.97
N LEU A 172 -57.49 -17.75 9.57
CA LEU A 172 -57.65 -18.71 10.66
C LEU A 172 -57.66 -18.01 12.01
N HIS A 173 -58.31 -18.61 13.00
CA HIS A 173 -58.16 -18.16 14.38
C HIS A 173 -56.71 -18.39 14.86
N PRO A 174 -56.21 -17.57 15.80
CA PRO A 174 -54.90 -17.81 16.41
C PRO A 174 -54.85 -19.21 17.02
N GLY A 175 -53.96 -20.06 16.52
CA GLY A 175 -53.88 -21.47 16.86
C GLY A 175 -52.70 -22.17 16.17
N GLU A 176 -52.58 -23.48 16.34
CA GLU A 176 -51.45 -24.25 15.80
C GLU A 176 -51.37 -24.22 14.28
N VAL A 177 -52.52 -24.33 13.60
CA VAL A 177 -52.56 -24.35 12.13
C VAL A 177 -52.09 -23.03 11.53
N ALA A 178 -52.49 -21.90 12.15
CA ALA A 178 -51.98 -20.58 11.77
C ALA A 178 -50.46 -20.46 12.01
N THR A 179 -49.97 -21.07 13.09
CA THR A 179 -48.53 -21.12 13.42
C THR A 179 -47.76 -21.94 12.38
N TRP A 180 -48.30 -23.05 11.87
CA TRP A 180 -47.67 -23.84 10.81
C TRP A 180 -47.56 -23.05 9.52
N ILE A 181 -48.64 -22.38 9.09
CA ILE A 181 -48.64 -21.52 7.89
C ILE A 181 -47.59 -20.43 8.01
N GLN A 182 -47.54 -19.75 9.17
CA GLN A 182 -46.55 -18.72 9.40
C GLN A 182 -45.12 -19.28 9.39
N THR A 183 -44.91 -20.46 9.97
CA THR A 183 -43.60 -21.12 9.97
C THR A 183 -43.15 -21.46 8.55
N ILE A 184 -44.04 -22.01 7.73
CA ILE A 184 -43.75 -22.33 6.32
C ILE A 184 -43.37 -21.06 5.55
N ARG A 185 -44.12 -19.97 5.73
CA ARG A 185 -43.82 -18.68 5.09
C ARG A 185 -42.46 -18.13 5.52
N ASN A 186 -42.19 -18.11 6.83
CA ASN A 186 -40.91 -17.63 7.36
C ASN A 186 -39.73 -18.47 6.85
N LEU A 187 -39.89 -19.79 6.73
CA LEU A 187 -38.85 -20.67 6.18
C LEU A 187 -38.58 -20.39 4.71
N GLU A 188 -39.63 -20.15 3.92
CA GLU A 188 -39.49 -19.83 2.50
C GLU A 188 -38.88 -18.45 2.26
N ASP A 189 -39.30 -17.44 3.03
CA ASP A 189 -38.73 -16.08 2.94
C ASP A 189 -37.24 -16.12 3.26
N ARG A 190 -36.86 -16.83 4.34
CA ARG A 190 -35.46 -17.07 4.68
C ARG A 190 -34.69 -17.85 3.61
N ARG A 191 -35.32 -18.83 2.95
CA ARG A 191 -34.69 -19.57 1.84
C ARG A 191 -34.37 -18.62 0.69
N ARG A 192 -35.31 -17.76 0.29
CA ARG A 192 -35.09 -16.77 -0.78
C ARG A 192 -34.00 -15.77 -0.43
N GLU A 193 -34.04 -15.21 0.78
CA GLU A 193 -32.99 -14.31 1.26
C GLU A 193 -31.62 -14.99 1.21
N SER A 194 -31.55 -16.27 1.62
CA SER A 194 -30.31 -17.05 1.55
C SER A 194 -29.83 -17.29 0.12
N GLU A 195 -30.74 -17.59 -0.81
CA GLU A 195 -30.42 -17.77 -2.24
C GLU A 195 -29.91 -16.46 -2.86
N GLU A 196 -30.52 -15.32 -2.54
CA GLU A 196 -30.07 -14.01 -3.00
C GLU A 196 -28.66 -13.68 -2.47
N VAL A 197 -28.43 -13.92 -1.17
CA VAL A 197 -27.10 -13.75 -0.56
C VAL A 197 -26.08 -14.67 -1.22
N GLN A 198 -26.44 -15.93 -1.50
CA GLN A 198 -25.55 -16.86 -2.17
C GLN A 198 -25.17 -16.38 -3.58
N VAL A 199 -26.15 -15.96 -4.39
CA VAL A 199 -25.89 -15.45 -5.74
C VAL A 199 -24.99 -14.21 -5.70
N ASN A 200 -25.21 -13.31 -4.76
CA ASN A 200 -24.37 -12.13 -4.58
C ASN A 200 -22.94 -12.49 -4.18
N LEU A 201 -22.76 -13.44 -3.25
CA LEU A 201 -21.43 -13.92 -2.86
C LEU A 201 -20.70 -14.60 -4.01
N GLU A 202 -21.40 -15.41 -4.82
CA GLU A 202 -20.84 -16.05 -6.01
C GLU A 202 -20.44 -15.03 -7.08
N ALA A 203 -21.17 -13.91 -7.21
CA ALA A 203 -20.78 -12.81 -8.08
C ALA A 203 -19.52 -12.09 -7.54
N ASP A 204 -19.51 -11.73 -6.25
CA ASP A 204 -18.37 -11.10 -5.60
C ASP A 204 -17.09 -11.96 -5.68
N MET A 205 -17.22 -13.28 -5.52
CA MET A 205 -16.10 -14.22 -5.67
C MET A 205 -15.54 -14.19 -7.09
N ARG A 206 -16.39 -14.23 -8.12
CA ARG A 206 -15.96 -14.14 -9.52
C ARG A 206 -15.27 -12.82 -9.84
N ASP A 207 -15.77 -11.71 -9.31
CA ASP A 207 -15.18 -10.39 -9.49
C ASP A 207 -13.81 -10.27 -8.81
N ARG A 208 -13.69 -10.82 -7.59
CA ARG A 208 -12.43 -10.91 -6.84
C ARG A 208 -11.41 -11.77 -7.59
N GLU A 209 -11.82 -12.92 -8.12
CA GLU A 209 -10.96 -13.81 -8.91
C GLU A 209 -10.47 -13.12 -10.18
N ALA A 210 -11.36 -12.46 -10.92
CA ALA A 210 -11.00 -11.68 -12.10
C ALA A 210 -10.02 -10.53 -11.76
N TYR A 211 -10.21 -9.87 -10.61
CA TYR A 211 -9.30 -8.83 -10.13
C TYR A 211 -7.91 -9.37 -9.80
N VAL A 212 -7.83 -10.49 -9.08
CA VAL A 212 -6.56 -11.18 -8.79
C VAL A 212 -5.86 -11.62 -10.08
N GLY A 213 -6.62 -12.11 -11.06
CA GLY A 213 -6.10 -12.45 -12.39
C GLY A 213 -5.44 -11.24 -13.08
N ARG A 214 -6.10 -10.08 -13.08
CA ARG A 214 -5.55 -8.83 -13.64
C ARG A 214 -4.29 -8.36 -12.91
N LEU A 215 -4.30 -8.35 -11.58
CA LEU A 215 -3.12 -7.98 -10.79
C LEU A 215 -1.94 -8.92 -11.05
N THR A 216 -2.21 -10.22 -11.20
CA THR A 216 -1.17 -11.21 -11.52
C THR A 216 -0.55 -10.94 -12.89
N GLN A 217 -1.37 -10.63 -13.90
CA GLN A 217 -0.88 -10.27 -15.23
C GLN A 217 -0.04 -8.98 -15.20
N GLN A 218 -0.49 -7.95 -14.47
CA GLN A 218 0.26 -6.70 -14.30
C GLN A 218 1.61 -6.93 -13.61
N LEU A 219 1.64 -7.79 -12.57
CA LEU A 219 2.89 -8.15 -11.90
C LEU A 219 3.86 -8.88 -12.85
N GLN A 220 3.36 -9.82 -13.66
CA GLN A 220 4.18 -10.52 -14.64
C GLN A 220 4.76 -9.57 -15.70
N ALA A 221 3.96 -8.62 -16.20
CA ALA A 221 4.42 -7.59 -17.13
C ALA A 221 5.50 -6.70 -16.49
N SER A 222 5.27 -6.23 -15.26
CA SER A 222 6.23 -5.42 -14.52
C SER A 222 7.56 -6.16 -14.29
N ILE A 223 7.52 -7.46 -13.97
CA ILE A 223 8.72 -8.28 -13.83
C ILE A 223 9.48 -8.39 -15.16
N ALA A 224 8.76 -8.56 -16.28
CA ALA A 224 9.39 -8.64 -17.60
C ALA A 224 10.08 -7.31 -17.98
N GLU A 225 9.41 -6.18 -17.73
CA GLU A 225 9.99 -4.84 -17.93
C GLU A 225 11.22 -4.61 -17.05
N ALA A 226 11.15 -4.98 -15.76
CA ALA A 226 12.29 -4.84 -14.85
C ALA A 226 13.49 -5.67 -15.29
N LYS A 227 13.26 -6.90 -15.79
CA LYS A 227 14.33 -7.75 -16.34
C LYS A 227 14.95 -7.14 -17.60
N ALA A 228 14.12 -6.58 -18.50
CA ALA A 228 14.61 -5.91 -19.69
C ALA A 228 15.46 -4.67 -19.35
N ALA A 229 14.98 -3.85 -18.40
CA ALA A 229 15.72 -2.69 -17.90
C ALA A 229 17.05 -3.09 -17.24
N GLN A 230 17.07 -4.18 -16.47
CA GLN A 230 18.28 -4.71 -15.86
C GLN A 230 19.30 -5.15 -16.91
N ALA A 231 18.86 -5.87 -17.95
CA ALA A 231 19.73 -6.28 -19.06
C ALA A 231 20.34 -5.06 -19.77
N ALA A 232 19.52 -4.06 -20.12
CA ALA A 232 19.99 -2.82 -20.74
C ALA A 232 20.99 -2.07 -19.86
N SER A 233 20.77 -2.04 -18.54
CA SER A 233 21.73 -1.43 -17.61
C SER A 233 23.06 -2.18 -17.57
N GLN A 234 23.06 -3.50 -17.65
CA GLN A 234 24.29 -4.29 -17.71
C GLN A 234 25.03 -4.09 -19.04
N ASP A 235 24.30 -3.95 -20.14
CA ASP A 235 24.87 -3.60 -21.45
C ASP A 235 25.57 -2.24 -21.38
N LEU A 236 24.89 -1.22 -20.85
CA LEU A 236 25.46 0.11 -20.71
C LEU A 236 26.69 0.13 -19.78
N GLN A 237 26.67 -0.64 -18.69
CA GLN A 237 27.85 -0.78 -17.82
C GLN A 237 29.06 -1.38 -18.56
N ARG A 238 28.83 -2.36 -19.44
CA ARG A 238 29.89 -2.94 -20.28
C ARG A 238 30.42 -1.91 -21.28
N GLU A 239 29.55 -1.13 -21.91
CA GLU A 239 29.98 -0.05 -22.81
C GLU A 239 30.79 1.02 -22.06
N VAL A 240 30.35 1.45 -20.89
CA VAL A 240 31.09 2.42 -20.06
C VAL A 240 32.46 1.87 -19.68
N ALA A 241 32.56 0.59 -19.32
CA ALA A 241 33.84 -0.04 -19.02
C ALA A 241 34.76 -0.06 -20.25
N MET A 242 34.21 -0.36 -21.43
CA MET A 242 34.95 -0.30 -22.69
C MET A 242 35.45 1.12 -23.00
N TYR A 243 34.59 2.15 -22.88
CA TYR A 243 34.98 3.54 -23.10
C TYR A 243 36.06 4.00 -22.12
N LYS A 244 35.97 3.61 -20.84
CA LYS A 244 37.04 3.86 -19.86
C LYS A 244 38.37 3.24 -20.29
N GLY A 245 38.34 2.00 -20.79
CA GLY A 245 39.52 1.32 -21.33
C GLY A 245 40.12 2.05 -22.55
N MET A 246 39.28 2.53 -23.47
CA MET A 246 39.76 3.30 -24.62
C MET A 246 40.37 4.65 -24.20
N LEU A 247 39.76 5.35 -23.25
CA LEU A 247 40.29 6.60 -22.72
C LEU A 247 41.65 6.41 -22.03
N ALA A 248 41.84 5.29 -21.32
CA ALA A 248 43.15 4.96 -20.73
C ALA A 248 44.23 4.82 -21.81
N LYS A 249 43.94 4.11 -22.91
CA LYS A 249 44.86 3.98 -24.06
C LYS A 249 45.17 5.31 -24.73
N VAL A 250 44.17 6.19 -24.86
CA VAL A 250 44.39 7.55 -25.38
C VAL A 250 45.33 8.33 -24.45
N GLY A 251 45.19 8.17 -23.14
CA GLY A 251 46.11 8.73 -22.15
C GLY A 251 47.54 8.22 -22.30
N GLU A 252 47.72 6.91 -22.52
CA GLU A 252 49.03 6.30 -22.80
C GLU A 252 49.67 6.87 -24.07
N LEU A 253 48.91 6.93 -25.18
CA LEU A 253 49.36 7.53 -26.44
C LEU A 253 49.75 9.00 -26.29
N ALA A 254 49.00 9.78 -25.52
CA ALA A 254 49.35 11.17 -25.24
C ALA A 254 50.69 11.28 -24.48
N GLY A 255 50.95 10.36 -23.56
CA GLY A 255 52.24 10.23 -22.87
C GLY A 255 53.40 9.90 -23.84
N GLU A 256 53.17 8.98 -24.78
CA GLU A 256 54.15 8.66 -25.82
C GLU A 256 54.45 9.86 -26.73
N VAL A 257 53.43 10.60 -27.15
CA VAL A 257 53.59 11.83 -27.95
C VAL A 257 54.42 12.88 -27.20
N ALA A 258 54.15 13.10 -25.92
CA ALA A 258 54.95 14.02 -25.09
C ALA A 258 56.42 13.57 -24.97
N ARG A 259 56.65 12.25 -24.89
CA ARG A 259 58.01 11.69 -24.90
C ARG A 259 58.71 11.93 -26.24
N TYR A 260 58.01 11.71 -27.35
CA TYR A 260 58.55 11.99 -28.69
C TYR A 260 58.85 13.48 -28.88
N ASP A 261 57.99 14.39 -28.43
CA ASP A 261 58.25 15.83 -28.46
C ASP A 261 59.54 16.21 -27.71
N THR A 262 59.74 15.64 -26.52
CA THR A 262 60.97 15.84 -25.74
C THR A 262 62.21 15.31 -26.49
N GLN A 263 62.12 14.12 -27.09
CA GLN A 263 63.21 13.55 -27.89
C GLN A 263 63.54 14.42 -29.11
N ILE A 264 62.52 14.91 -29.83
CA ILE A 264 62.70 15.80 -30.99
C ILE A 264 63.38 17.10 -30.56
N LYS A 265 62.97 17.71 -29.44
CA LYS A 265 63.61 18.91 -28.90
C LYS A 265 65.08 18.69 -28.54
N ALA A 266 65.40 17.55 -27.95
CA ALA A 266 66.80 17.18 -27.65
C ALA A 266 67.63 17.05 -28.93
N VAL A 267 67.14 16.30 -29.92
CA VAL A 267 67.80 16.13 -31.22
C VAL A 267 67.98 17.47 -31.93
N ALA A 268 66.95 18.33 -31.94
CA ALA A 268 67.03 19.67 -32.51
C ALA A 268 68.09 20.53 -31.81
N GLY A 269 68.18 20.45 -30.48
CA GLY A 269 69.24 21.09 -29.69
C GLY A 269 70.64 20.61 -30.06
N ASP A 270 70.84 19.30 -30.20
CA ASP A 270 72.12 18.71 -30.64
C ASP A 270 72.52 19.14 -32.05
N LEU A 271 71.55 19.20 -32.98
CA LEU A 271 71.74 19.69 -34.34
C LEU A 271 72.17 21.16 -34.36
N LEU A 272 71.50 22.02 -33.58
CA LEU A 272 71.87 23.42 -33.43
C LEU A 272 73.28 23.57 -32.84
N GLY A 273 73.62 22.77 -31.83
CA GLY A 273 74.95 22.74 -31.22
C GLY A 273 76.04 22.34 -32.21
N LYS A 274 75.81 21.29 -33.01
CA LYS A 274 76.72 20.87 -34.09
C LYS A 274 76.83 21.93 -35.19
N GLY A 275 75.72 22.58 -35.56
CA GLY A 275 75.72 23.70 -36.50
C GLY A 275 76.65 24.83 -36.04
N ALA A 276 76.54 25.26 -34.78
CA ALA A 276 77.42 26.28 -34.21
C ALA A 276 78.90 25.86 -34.18
N GLN A 277 79.20 24.57 -34.00
CA GLN A 277 80.57 24.05 -34.10
C GLN A 277 81.12 24.12 -35.54
N LEU A 278 80.29 23.77 -36.52
CA LEU A 278 80.65 23.91 -37.94
C LEU A 278 80.88 25.36 -38.33
N ASP A 279 80.05 26.29 -37.85
CA ASP A 279 80.24 27.73 -38.09
C ASP A 279 81.55 28.24 -37.49
N LYS A 280 81.91 27.82 -36.27
CA LYS A 280 83.22 28.13 -35.66
C LYS A 280 84.37 27.58 -36.48
N LEU A 281 84.23 26.36 -37.00
CA LEU A 281 85.25 25.74 -37.86
C LEU A 281 85.37 26.48 -39.20
N ALA A 282 84.26 26.91 -39.79
CA ALA A 282 84.27 27.73 -41.00
C ALA A 282 84.95 29.09 -40.75
N GLN A 283 84.72 29.70 -39.58
CA GLN A 283 85.37 30.94 -39.18
C GLN A 283 86.88 30.75 -38.97
N SER A 284 87.31 29.67 -38.31
CA SER A 284 88.74 29.39 -38.15
C SER A 284 89.42 29.13 -39.51
N PHE A 285 88.75 28.46 -40.45
CA PHE A 285 89.27 28.34 -41.82
C PHE A 285 89.41 29.70 -42.53
N LYS A 286 88.47 30.63 -42.34
CA LYS A 286 88.58 31.99 -42.87
C LYS A 286 89.76 32.74 -42.27
N GLU A 287 89.94 32.68 -40.96
CA GLU A 287 91.06 33.31 -40.26
C GLU A 287 92.41 32.75 -40.75
N VAL A 288 92.52 31.42 -40.93
CA VAL A 288 93.72 30.79 -41.51
C VAL A 288 93.95 31.26 -42.94
N ALA A 289 92.90 31.35 -43.76
CA ALA A 289 93.01 31.83 -45.13
C ALA A 289 93.45 33.32 -45.19
N GLU A 290 92.93 34.16 -44.29
CA GLU A 290 93.34 35.56 -44.15
C GLU A 290 94.79 35.68 -43.66
N ALA A 291 95.21 34.88 -42.68
CA ALA A 291 96.59 34.82 -42.21
C ALA A 291 97.55 34.42 -43.32
N LEU A 292 97.23 33.37 -44.09
CA LEU A 292 97.98 32.97 -45.29
C LEU A 292 98.07 34.10 -46.33
N LYS A 293 96.96 34.80 -46.58
CA LYS A 293 96.92 35.95 -47.50
C LYS A 293 97.77 37.13 -47.01
N SER A 294 97.83 37.35 -45.70
CA SER A 294 98.65 38.39 -45.09
C SER A 294 100.15 38.05 -45.12
N ALA A 295 100.51 36.79 -44.91
CA ALA A 295 101.88 36.28 -45.05
C ALA A 295 102.37 36.29 -46.51
N ALA A 296 101.43 36.21 -47.46
CA ALA A 296 101.70 36.30 -48.90
C ALA A 296 101.75 37.74 -49.44
N LYS A 297 101.48 38.78 -48.63
CA LYS A 297 101.70 40.17 -49.05
C LYS A 297 103.21 40.47 -49.06
N PRO A 298 103.79 40.92 -50.18
CA PRO A 298 105.21 41.23 -50.24
C PRO A 298 105.53 42.43 -49.34
N HIS A 299 106.61 42.30 -48.59
CA HIS A 299 107.26 43.37 -47.85
C HIS A 299 107.80 44.40 -48.84
N ASP A 300 106.99 45.40 -49.19
CA ASP A 300 107.42 46.52 -50.02
C ASP A 300 107.66 47.75 -49.13
N SER A 301 108.91 48.21 -49.12
CA SER A 301 109.42 49.57 -48.81
C SER A 301 110.63 49.62 -47.86
N ARG A 302 111.72 50.11 -48.48
CA ARG A 302 112.94 50.77 -47.98
C ARG A 302 114.10 49.93 -47.47
#